data_AF-A0A9P7F229-F1
#
_entry.id   AF-A0A9P7F229-F1
#
_cell.length_a   1.000
_cell.length_b   1.000
_cell.length_c   1.000
_cell.angle_alpha   90.00
_cell.angle_beta   90.00
_cell.angle_gamma   90.00
#
_symmetry.space_group_name_H-M   'P 1'
#
loop_
_entity.id
_entity.type
_entity.pdbx_description
1 polymer ?
#
loop_
_entity_poly.entity_id
_entity_poly.type
_entity_poly.pdbx_seq_one_letter_code
_entity_poly.pdbx_strand_id
1 'polypeptide(L)'
;MVKQAWYTITSETIKHCWNHTEIQLDPTVGLDSRPHVNPAAWNIIRKFMTTEMSLPAVENDLKAHLCEHYVDSDWRPALKAIMDAKGDTDIALNAVNALAEAVSHHTGLKICIPVCPQQADDQLSSAEADLMQSVNNLKARNCIFGQLPTLDELLDPAEERDMGEFPAFEGGDKAIADEVHREVTIASGEVIETDSDDDNDNDDSVAASITWTDLLDLCQQLKVGCMQYGNPPFSLNLSSQLRIFRACHIPHSGPGPITHIISGLPDLADFYLSSGSDLHLSSMPYPFVRSFSS
;
A
#
# COMPACT_ATOMS: atom_id res chain seq x y z
N MET A 1 -8.25 -8.19 -30.91
CA MET A 1 -6.77 -8.20 -30.97
C MET A 1 -6.14 -7.86 -29.62
N VAL A 2 -6.64 -6.87 -28.87
CA VAL A 2 -6.08 -6.46 -27.56
C VAL A 2 -5.96 -7.62 -26.55
N LYS A 3 -6.95 -8.50 -26.43
CA LYS A 3 -6.89 -9.65 -25.50
C LYS A 3 -5.74 -10.62 -25.82
N GLN A 4 -5.41 -10.82 -27.09
CA GLN A 4 -4.32 -11.71 -27.51
C GLN A 4 -2.94 -11.14 -27.13
N ALA A 5 -2.79 -9.81 -27.16
CA ALA A 5 -1.55 -9.14 -26.75
C ALA A 5 -1.26 -9.35 -25.24
N TRP A 6 -2.29 -9.30 -24.40
CA TRP A 6 -2.15 -9.53 -22.95
C TRP A 6 -1.70 -10.95 -22.60
N TYR A 7 -2.16 -11.97 -23.33
CA TYR A 7 -1.72 -13.36 -23.11
C TYR A 7 -0.27 -13.62 -23.57
N THR A 8 0.33 -12.70 -24.33
CA THR A 8 1.72 -12.81 -24.79
C THR A 8 2.71 -12.24 -23.78
N ILE A 9 2.21 -11.51 -22.76
CA ILE A 9 3.06 -10.94 -21.70
C ILE A 9 3.37 -12.04 -20.70
N THR A 10 4.63 -12.48 -20.69
CA THR A 10 5.15 -13.44 -19.71
C THR A 10 5.86 -12.71 -18.56
N SER A 11 6.15 -13.44 -17.49
CA SER A 11 7.03 -12.97 -16.40
C SER A 11 8.36 -12.44 -16.93
N GLU A 12 8.91 -13.10 -17.94
CA GLU A 12 10.15 -12.71 -18.63
C GLU A 12 10.01 -11.38 -19.36
N THR A 13 8.87 -11.13 -20.04
CA THR A 13 8.62 -9.85 -20.70
C THR A 13 8.52 -8.71 -19.68
N ILE A 14 7.85 -8.94 -18.54
CA ILE A 14 7.76 -7.95 -17.46
C ILE A 14 9.14 -7.69 -16.87
N LYS A 15 9.91 -8.73 -16.57
CA LYS A 15 11.28 -8.62 -16.06
C LYS A 15 12.19 -7.89 -17.04
N HIS A 16 12.06 -8.17 -18.34
CA HIS A 16 12.81 -7.48 -19.38
C HIS A 16 12.41 -6.00 -19.48
N CYS A 17 11.12 -5.66 -19.34
CA CYS A 17 10.66 -4.27 -19.27
C CYS A 17 11.26 -3.55 -18.06
N TRP A 18 11.27 -4.17 -16.87
CA TRP A 18 11.83 -3.58 -15.66
C TRP A 18 13.35 -3.38 -15.75
N ASN A 19 14.06 -4.32 -16.37
CA ASN A 19 15.49 -4.20 -16.62
C ASN A 19 15.80 -3.10 -17.65
N HIS A 20 14.95 -2.94 -18.68
CA HIS A 20 15.14 -1.96 -19.73
C HIS A 20 14.81 -0.52 -19.28
N THR A 21 13.91 -0.35 -18.31
CA THR A 21 13.61 0.98 -17.75
C THR A 21 14.61 1.42 -16.68
N GLU A 22 15.61 0.59 -16.33
CA GLU A 22 16.58 0.82 -15.25
C GLU A 22 15.94 1.16 -13.89
N ILE A 23 14.65 0.84 -13.71
CA ILE A 23 13.93 0.95 -12.43
C ILE A 23 14.27 -0.28 -11.56
N GLN A 24 15.55 -0.60 -11.47
CA GLN A 24 16.01 -1.48 -10.41
C GLN A 24 16.05 -0.63 -9.15
N LEU A 25 15.32 -1.06 -8.12
CA LEU A 25 15.61 -0.63 -6.75
C LEU A 25 17.09 -0.93 -6.54
N ASP A 26 17.91 0.10 -6.56
CA ASP A 26 19.33 -0.04 -6.22
C ASP A 26 19.37 -0.65 -4.82
N PRO A 27 19.85 -1.90 -4.65
CA PRO A 27 19.90 -2.53 -3.32
C PRO A 27 20.86 -1.79 -2.38
N THR A 28 21.60 -0.81 -2.89
CA THR A 28 22.53 0.05 -2.18
C THR A 28 21.91 1.39 -1.74
N VAL A 29 20.78 1.81 -2.33
CA VAL A 29 20.09 3.06 -1.99
C VAL A 29 18.82 2.76 -1.22
N GLY A 30 18.90 2.89 0.10
CA GLY A 30 17.72 2.98 0.96
C GLY A 30 17.53 1.83 1.97
N LEU A 31 18.57 1.43 2.69
CA LEU A 31 18.33 1.33 4.14
C LEU A 31 17.90 2.73 4.54
N ASP A 32 16.61 2.92 4.76
CA ASP A 32 16.02 4.16 5.26
C ASP A 32 16.73 4.45 6.59
N SER A 33 17.87 5.16 6.51
CA SER A 33 18.84 5.36 7.61
C SER A 33 18.31 6.41 8.57
N ARG A 34 16.99 6.45 8.70
CA ARG A 34 16.31 7.22 9.70
C ARG A 34 16.71 6.60 11.04
N PRO A 35 17.37 7.36 11.92
CA PRO A 35 17.93 6.85 13.18
C PRO A 35 16.88 6.14 14.03
N HIS A 36 15.62 6.53 13.90
CA HIS A 36 14.47 5.98 14.61
C HIS A 36 14.01 4.58 14.13
N VAL A 37 14.55 4.06 13.03
CA VAL A 37 14.34 2.67 12.57
C VAL A 37 15.33 1.71 13.25
N ASN A 38 16.38 2.23 13.90
CA ASN A 38 17.41 1.40 14.52
C ASN A 38 16.90 0.77 15.85
N PRO A 39 16.69 -0.56 15.90
CA PRO A 39 16.18 -1.22 17.10
C PRO A 39 17.17 -1.17 18.28
N ALA A 40 18.47 -1.06 18.02
CA ALA A 40 19.48 -0.96 19.06
C ALA A 40 19.46 0.43 19.74
N ALA A 41 19.12 1.50 19.01
CA ALA A 41 18.91 2.82 19.61
C ALA A 41 17.70 2.82 20.57
N TRP A 42 16.60 2.16 20.20
CA TRP A 42 15.46 1.97 21.11
C TRP A 42 15.81 1.11 22.34
N ASN A 43 16.76 0.18 22.22
CA ASN A 43 17.25 -0.58 23.39
C ASN A 43 18.03 0.31 24.37
N ILE A 44 18.76 1.32 23.90
CA ILE A 44 19.43 2.30 24.77
C ILE A 44 18.37 3.10 25.56
N ILE A 45 17.29 3.51 24.88
CA ILE A 45 16.16 4.18 25.54
C ILE A 45 15.48 3.26 26.57
N ARG A 46 15.25 1.97 26.26
CA ARG A 46 14.67 1.02 27.23
C ARG A 46 15.57 0.76 28.42
N LYS A 47 16.88 0.69 28.20
CA LYS A 47 17.88 0.57 29.26
C LYS A 47 17.85 1.77 30.22
N PHE A 48 17.51 2.96 29.72
CA PHE A 48 17.36 4.15 30.56
C PHE A 48 16.26 4.03 31.59
N MET A 49 15.18 3.34 31.25
CA MET A 49 14.05 3.20 32.17
C MET A 49 14.33 2.18 33.27
N THR A 50 15.17 1.18 32.99
CA THR A 50 15.46 0.09 33.93
C THR A 50 16.72 0.34 34.76
N THR A 51 17.58 1.26 34.32
CA THR A 51 18.85 1.57 34.97
C THR A 51 18.84 3.02 35.44
N GLU A 52 19.36 3.30 36.64
CA GLU A 52 19.60 4.68 37.10
C GLU A 52 20.73 5.35 36.28
N MET A 53 20.43 5.71 35.04
CA MET A 53 21.28 6.53 34.18
C MET A 53 20.85 7.99 34.32
N SER A 54 21.74 8.94 34.01
CA SER A 54 21.35 10.35 33.85
C SER A 54 20.99 10.63 32.38
N LEU A 55 20.11 11.60 32.13
CA LEU A 55 19.72 11.99 30.77
C LEU A 55 20.93 12.31 29.86
N PRO A 56 21.98 13.03 30.32
CA PRO A 56 23.18 13.25 29.52
C PRO A 56 23.94 11.96 29.16
N ALA A 57 23.93 10.95 30.04
CA ALA A 57 24.57 9.66 29.74
C ALA A 57 23.85 8.92 28.62
N VAL A 58 22.51 8.95 28.62
CA VAL A 58 21.68 8.33 27.56
C VAL A 58 21.90 9.02 26.23
N GLU A 59 21.93 10.35 26.24
CA GLU A 59 22.13 11.14 25.04
C GLU A 59 23.51 10.85 24.43
N ASN A 60 24.54 10.70 25.27
CA ASN A 60 25.88 10.30 24.83
C ASN A 60 25.90 8.88 24.26
N ASP A 61 25.20 7.92 24.90
CA ASP A 61 25.09 6.55 24.39
C ASP A 61 24.37 6.50 23.03
N LEU A 62 23.30 7.30 22.85
CA LEU A 62 22.60 7.44 21.57
C LEU A 62 23.49 8.08 20.51
N LYS A 63 24.19 9.17 20.84
CA LYS A 63 25.14 9.83 19.92
C LYS A 63 26.29 8.90 19.53
N ALA A 64 26.83 8.14 20.47
CA ALA A 64 27.88 7.16 20.19
C ALA A 64 27.39 6.00 19.32
N HIS A 65 26.13 5.60 19.48
CA HIS A 65 25.54 4.50 18.69
C HIS A 65 25.10 4.93 17.28
N LEU A 66 24.54 6.14 17.15
CA LEU A 66 23.99 6.65 15.88
C LEU A 66 24.97 7.51 15.09
N CYS A 67 26.06 7.97 15.71
CA CYS A 67 27.09 8.81 15.11
C CYS A 67 26.49 10.03 14.39
N GLU A 68 26.81 10.20 13.10
CA GLU A 68 26.35 11.31 12.26
C GLU A 68 24.84 11.31 12.02
N HIS A 69 24.16 10.19 12.29
CA HIS A 69 22.71 10.07 12.14
C HIS A 69 21.95 10.50 13.41
N TYR A 70 22.62 10.93 14.48
CA TYR A 70 21.90 11.41 15.66
C TYR A 70 21.27 12.79 15.42
N VAL A 71 19.94 12.84 15.47
CA VAL A 71 19.16 14.08 15.44
C VAL A 71 18.36 14.18 16.73
N ASP A 72 18.68 15.16 17.58
CA ASP A 72 18.06 15.35 18.89
C ASP A 72 16.53 15.49 18.81
N SER A 73 16.01 16.19 17.79
CA SER A 73 14.56 16.34 17.58
C SER A 73 13.81 15.02 17.44
N ASP A 74 14.45 13.99 16.90
CA ASP A 74 13.83 12.69 16.65
C ASP A 74 13.67 11.88 17.94
N TRP A 75 14.56 12.10 18.91
CA TRP A 75 14.60 11.35 20.18
C TRP A 75 13.95 12.10 21.35
N ARG A 76 13.77 13.42 21.23
CA ARG A 76 13.09 14.26 22.24
C ARG A 76 11.72 13.73 22.65
N PRO A 77 10.82 13.28 21.75
CA PRO A 77 9.51 12.75 22.16
C PRO A 77 9.62 11.54 23.08
N ALA A 78 10.55 10.62 22.79
CA ALA A 78 10.79 9.44 23.61
C ALA A 78 11.38 9.81 24.98
N LEU A 79 12.39 10.68 25.02
CA LEU A 79 12.98 11.14 26.27
C LEU A 79 11.99 11.94 27.13
N LYS A 80 11.15 12.77 26.50
CA LYS A 80 10.08 13.51 27.17
C LYS A 80 9.05 12.57 27.78
N ALA A 81 8.62 11.54 27.05
CA ALA A 81 7.67 10.55 27.57
C ALA A 81 8.17 9.86 28.84
N ILE A 82 9.48 9.55 28.91
CA ILE A 82 10.11 8.95 30.09
C ILE A 82 10.12 9.93 31.27
N MET A 83 10.47 11.20 31.01
CA MET A 83 10.48 12.24 32.05
C MET A 83 9.07 12.54 32.59
N ASP A 84 8.05 12.50 31.72
CA ASP A 84 6.66 12.77 32.08
C ASP A 84 6.02 11.62 32.90
N ALA A 85 6.54 10.40 32.78
CA ALA A 85 6.05 9.23 33.52
C ALA A 85 6.34 9.26 35.03
N LYS A 86 7.00 10.30 35.55
CA LYS A 86 7.25 10.55 36.99
C LYS A 86 7.81 9.34 37.76
N GLY A 87 8.62 8.51 37.12
CA GLY A 87 9.23 7.32 37.73
C GLY A 87 8.38 6.05 37.67
N ASP A 88 7.21 6.09 37.03
CA ASP A 88 6.46 4.88 36.69
C ASP A 88 7.07 4.24 35.42
N THR A 89 7.83 3.16 35.63
CA THR A 89 8.54 2.46 34.57
C THR A 89 7.59 1.82 33.56
N ASP A 90 6.40 1.39 33.99
CA ASP A 90 5.44 0.70 33.11
C ASP A 90 4.75 1.70 32.17
N ILE A 91 4.39 2.88 32.68
CA ILE A 91 3.83 3.97 31.86
C ILE A 91 4.87 4.46 30.85
N ALA A 92 6.12 4.67 31.29
CA ALA A 92 7.21 5.11 30.42
C ALA A 92 7.48 4.10 29.29
N LEU A 93 7.54 2.80 29.63
CA LEU A 93 7.81 1.74 28.68
C LEU A 93 6.70 1.60 27.63
N ASN A 94 5.44 1.68 28.06
CA ASN A 94 4.30 1.65 27.15
C ASN A 94 4.31 2.84 26.18
N ALA A 95 4.59 4.06 26.67
CA ALA A 95 4.66 5.24 25.81
C ALA A 95 5.80 5.14 24.78
N VAL A 96 6.97 4.62 25.17
CA VAL A 96 8.09 4.44 24.25
C VAL A 96 7.86 3.32 23.24
N ASN A 97 7.25 2.21 23.64
CA ASN A 97 6.90 1.13 22.71
C ASN A 97 5.86 1.63 21.68
N ALA A 98 4.85 2.39 22.12
CA ALA A 98 3.87 2.99 21.21
C ALA A 98 4.53 3.95 20.21
N LEU A 99 5.53 4.74 20.63
CA LEU A 99 6.32 5.58 19.73
C LEU A 99 7.16 4.74 18.75
N ALA A 100 7.83 3.70 19.23
CA ALA A 100 8.63 2.82 18.38
C ALA A 100 7.78 2.08 17.33
N GLU A 101 6.57 1.67 17.70
CA GLU A 101 5.59 1.06 16.79
C GLU A 101 5.06 2.07 15.78
N ALA A 102 4.61 3.25 16.23
CA ALA A 102 4.15 4.31 15.33
C ALA A 102 5.22 4.65 14.28
N VAL A 103 6.46 4.77 14.70
CA VAL A 103 7.61 5.00 13.83
C VAL A 103 7.86 3.84 12.87
N SER A 104 7.73 2.59 13.33
CA SER A 104 7.86 1.40 12.48
C SER A 104 6.76 1.33 11.41
N HIS A 105 5.56 1.83 11.72
CA HIS A 105 4.45 1.93 10.76
C HIS A 105 4.56 3.13 9.82
N HIS A 106 5.44 4.09 10.10
CA HIS A 106 5.74 5.21 9.23
C HIS A 106 6.78 4.89 8.13
N THR A 107 6.97 3.62 7.77
CA THR A 107 7.42 3.25 6.42
C THR A 107 6.35 3.61 5.39
N GLY A 108 5.98 4.89 5.33
CA GLY A 108 5.38 5.47 4.16
C GLY A 108 6.39 5.27 3.06
N LEU A 109 6.02 4.48 2.06
CA LEU A 109 6.78 4.21 0.85
C LEU A 109 7.13 5.56 0.19
N LYS A 110 8.19 6.22 0.65
CA LYS A 110 8.71 7.41 0.00
C LYS A 110 9.42 6.89 -1.23
N ILE A 111 8.76 7.03 -2.37
CA ILE A 111 9.41 6.85 -3.67
C ILE A 111 10.46 7.96 -3.75
N CYS A 112 11.64 7.69 -3.21
CA CYS A 112 12.81 8.50 -3.44
C CYS A 112 13.20 8.21 -4.89
N ILE A 113 12.75 9.04 -5.82
CA ILE A 113 13.38 9.11 -7.14
C ILE A 113 14.76 9.69 -6.87
N PRO A 114 15.86 8.92 -7.04
CA PRO A 114 17.19 9.46 -6.84
C PRO A 114 17.42 10.51 -7.93
N VAL A 115 17.26 11.78 -7.58
CA VAL A 115 17.70 12.89 -8.42
C VAL A 115 19.21 12.90 -8.31
N CYS A 116 19.89 12.25 -9.25
CA CYS A 116 21.33 12.37 -9.40
C CYS A 116 21.62 13.75 -10.02
N PRO A 117 22.15 14.73 -9.27
CA PRO A 117 22.21 16.13 -9.73
C PRO A 117 23.17 16.34 -10.91
N GLN A 118 24.00 15.36 -11.24
CA GLN A 118 25.04 15.46 -12.26
C GLN A 118 24.64 14.88 -13.62
N GLN A 119 23.57 14.07 -13.69
CA GLN A 119 23.04 13.55 -14.97
C GLN A 119 21.84 14.35 -15.49
N ALA A 120 21.25 15.20 -14.65
CA ALA A 120 20.04 15.93 -15.00
C ALA A 120 20.26 16.86 -16.20
N ASP A 121 21.38 17.59 -16.27
CA ASP A 121 21.58 18.59 -17.32
C ASP A 121 21.85 17.95 -18.70
N ASP A 122 22.64 16.88 -18.74
CA ASP A 122 22.95 16.17 -20.00
C ASP A 122 21.73 15.37 -20.50
N GLN A 123 20.96 14.75 -19.59
CA GLN A 123 19.75 14.01 -19.96
C GLN A 123 18.62 14.95 -20.39
N LEU A 124 18.43 16.07 -19.71
CA LEU A 124 17.45 17.08 -20.10
C LEU A 124 17.78 17.66 -21.47
N SER A 125 19.04 18.00 -21.72
CA SER A 125 19.48 18.50 -23.02
C SER A 125 19.26 17.47 -24.14
N SER A 126 19.53 16.19 -23.88
CA SER A 126 19.27 15.11 -24.83
C SER A 126 17.78 14.91 -25.09
N ALA A 127 16.97 14.89 -24.04
CA ALA A 127 15.52 14.71 -24.14
C ALA A 127 14.85 15.90 -24.86
N GLU A 128 15.31 17.12 -24.60
CA GLU A 128 14.88 18.33 -25.31
C GLU A 128 15.21 18.24 -26.80
N ALA A 129 16.43 17.81 -27.15
CA ALA A 129 16.84 17.63 -28.54
C ALA A 129 15.98 16.57 -29.25
N ASP A 130 15.72 15.43 -28.61
CA ASP A 130 14.90 14.34 -29.14
C ASP A 130 13.44 14.77 -29.35
N LEU A 131 12.89 15.56 -28.42
CA LEU A 131 11.56 16.15 -28.54
C LEU A 131 11.49 17.09 -29.74
N MET A 132 12.43 18.03 -29.85
CA MET A 132 12.48 18.99 -30.96
C MET A 132 12.73 18.31 -32.30
N GLN A 133 13.51 17.23 -32.33
CA GLN A 133 13.69 16.42 -33.53
C GLN A 133 12.38 15.74 -33.95
N SER A 134 11.61 15.22 -33.00
CA SER A 134 10.30 14.61 -33.24
C SER A 134 9.29 15.63 -33.78
N VAL A 135 9.24 16.83 -33.20
CA VAL A 135 8.40 17.94 -33.68
C VAL A 135 8.78 18.35 -35.11
N ASN A 136 10.07 18.43 -35.42
CA ASN A 136 10.55 18.70 -36.78
C ASN A 136 10.16 17.59 -37.77
N ASN A 137 10.21 16.32 -37.34
CA ASN A 137 9.78 15.20 -38.18
C ASN A 137 8.28 15.28 -38.52
N LEU A 138 7.44 15.62 -37.53
CA LEU A 138 6.01 15.85 -37.73
C LEU A 138 5.75 17.02 -38.69
N LYS A 139 6.51 18.10 -38.58
CA LYS A 139 6.45 19.22 -39.53
C LYS A 139 6.81 18.80 -40.95
N ALA A 140 7.89 18.04 -41.13
CA ALA A 140 8.32 17.54 -42.44
C ALA A 140 7.28 16.63 -43.11
N ARG A 141 6.44 15.96 -42.31
CA ARG A 141 5.32 15.13 -42.78
C ARG A 141 4.02 15.93 -43.00
N ASN A 142 4.05 17.26 -42.85
CA ASN A 142 2.89 18.15 -42.91
C ASN A 142 1.80 17.82 -41.86
N CYS A 143 2.18 17.27 -40.70
CA CYS A 143 1.26 17.02 -39.59
C CYS A 143 1.05 18.25 -38.69
N ILE A 144 1.98 19.22 -38.73
CA ILE A 144 1.88 20.50 -38.02
C ILE A 144 1.77 21.60 -39.06
N PHE A 145 0.71 22.41 -38.96
CA PHE A 145 0.47 23.54 -39.86
C PHE A 145 0.89 24.84 -39.18
N GLY A 146 1.52 25.74 -39.94
CA GLY A 146 1.94 27.06 -39.44
C GLY A 146 3.36 27.11 -38.87
N GLN A 147 3.57 28.07 -37.97
CA GLN A 147 4.85 28.24 -37.28
C GLN A 147 5.07 27.10 -36.28
N LEU A 148 6.32 26.67 -36.12
CA LEU A 148 6.64 25.60 -35.18
C LEU A 148 6.56 26.19 -33.76
N PRO A 149 5.84 25.55 -32.81
CA PRO A 149 5.82 26.01 -31.44
C PRO A 149 7.22 25.90 -30.82
N THR A 150 7.53 26.84 -29.93
CA THR A 150 8.76 26.81 -29.13
C THR A 150 8.65 25.74 -28.03
N LEU A 151 9.78 25.36 -27.43
CA LEU A 151 9.78 24.38 -26.33
C LEU A 151 8.91 24.86 -25.17
N ASP A 152 9.00 26.15 -24.82
CA ASP A 152 8.21 26.74 -23.74
C ASP A 152 6.71 26.69 -24.06
N GLU A 153 6.31 26.96 -25.30
CA GLU A 153 4.91 26.85 -25.75
C GLU A 153 4.41 25.39 -25.76
N LEU A 154 5.29 24.40 -25.92
CA LEU A 154 4.93 22.98 -25.85
C LEU A 154 4.78 22.48 -24.40
N LEU A 155 5.59 23.01 -23.48
CA LEU A 155 5.55 22.63 -22.06
C LEU A 155 4.49 23.38 -21.27
N ASP A 156 4.17 24.60 -21.71
CA ASP A 156 3.20 25.47 -21.06
C ASP A 156 2.41 26.27 -22.11
N PRO A 157 1.48 25.59 -22.81
CA PRO A 157 0.70 26.21 -23.87
C PRO A 157 -0.18 27.34 -23.31
N ALA A 158 -0.24 28.47 -24.04
CA ALA A 158 -1.00 29.64 -23.61
C ALA A 158 -2.50 29.31 -23.43
N GLU A 159 -3.00 28.32 -24.18
CA GLU A 159 -4.36 27.82 -24.11
C GLU A 159 -4.68 27.13 -22.77
N GLU A 160 -3.71 26.50 -22.11
CA GLU A 160 -3.93 25.89 -20.77
C GLU A 160 -3.91 26.95 -19.66
N ARG A 161 -3.20 28.07 -19.88
CA ARG A 161 -3.18 29.20 -18.93
C ARG A 161 -4.50 29.98 -18.95
N ASP A 162 -5.18 30.04 -20.08
CA ASP A 162 -6.51 30.62 -20.22
C ASP A 162 -7.59 29.55 -20.11
N MET A 163 -7.62 28.88 -18.96
CA MET A 163 -8.86 28.31 -18.46
C MET A 163 -9.77 29.49 -18.09
N GLY A 164 -10.38 30.11 -19.10
CA GLY A 164 -11.31 31.22 -18.92
C GLY A 164 -12.32 30.89 -17.83
N GLU A 165 -12.91 31.92 -17.20
CA GLU A 165 -13.87 31.75 -16.10
C GLU A 165 -14.89 30.67 -16.48
N PHE A 166 -14.69 29.45 -15.96
CA PHE A 166 -15.66 28.40 -16.13
C PHE A 166 -16.95 28.96 -15.56
N PRO A 167 -18.05 28.95 -16.33
CA PRO A 167 -19.32 29.44 -15.82
C PRO A 167 -19.55 28.72 -14.50
N ALA A 168 -19.60 29.51 -13.41
CA ALA A 168 -19.79 28.96 -12.08
C ALA A 168 -21.03 28.07 -12.17
N PHE A 169 -20.84 26.77 -11.94
CA PHE A 169 -21.95 25.84 -11.96
C PHE A 169 -23.03 26.41 -11.05
N GLU A 170 -24.20 26.74 -11.59
CA GLU A 170 -25.17 27.63 -10.93
C GLU A 170 -25.68 27.07 -9.60
N GLY A 171 -25.54 25.76 -9.39
CA GLY A 171 -25.84 25.08 -8.13
C GLY A 171 -24.67 24.92 -7.16
N GLY A 172 -23.43 25.25 -7.58
CA GLY A 172 -22.20 25.03 -6.83
C GLY A 172 -22.00 23.59 -6.36
N ASP A 173 -21.05 23.40 -5.44
CA ASP A 173 -20.78 22.10 -4.82
C ASP A 173 -22.01 21.53 -4.09
N LYS A 174 -22.93 22.41 -3.65
CA LYS A 174 -24.14 22.01 -2.94
C LYS A 174 -25.10 21.23 -3.83
N ALA A 175 -25.39 21.72 -5.04
CA ALA A 175 -26.28 20.99 -5.95
C ALA A 175 -25.67 19.66 -6.41
N ILE A 176 -24.34 19.59 -6.53
CA ILE A 176 -23.64 18.32 -6.80
C ILE A 176 -23.82 17.37 -5.62
N ALA A 177 -23.62 17.84 -4.38
CA ALA A 177 -23.82 17.04 -3.18
C ALA A 177 -25.28 16.57 -3.02
N ASP A 178 -26.26 17.44 -3.29
CA ASP A 178 -27.69 17.12 -3.21
C ASP A 178 -28.07 16.05 -4.26
N GLU A 179 -27.52 16.13 -5.48
CA GLU A 179 -27.77 15.14 -6.54
C GLU A 179 -27.11 13.79 -6.23
N VAL A 180 -25.86 13.79 -5.74
CA VAL A 180 -25.19 12.56 -5.28
C VAL A 180 -25.98 11.93 -4.14
N HIS A 181 -26.47 12.73 -3.20
CA HIS A 181 -27.28 12.23 -2.10
C HIS A 181 -28.61 11.64 -2.58
N ARG A 182 -29.23 12.26 -3.60
CA ARG A 182 -30.44 11.75 -4.26
C ARG A 182 -30.19 10.40 -4.93
N GLU A 183 -29.12 10.26 -5.71
CA GLU A 183 -28.75 8.99 -6.36
C GLU A 183 -28.44 7.90 -5.34
N VAL A 184 -27.74 8.24 -4.24
CA VAL A 184 -27.45 7.30 -3.14
C VAL A 184 -28.74 6.82 -2.49
N THR A 185 -29.70 7.72 -2.20
CA THR A 185 -31.00 7.35 -1.61
C THR A 185 -31.84 6.46 -2.54
N ILE A 186 -31.81 6.74 -3.85
CA ILE A 186 -32.47 5.90 -4.86
C ILE A 186 -31.80 4.51 -4.93
N ALA A 187 -30.47 4.47 -4.97
CA ALA A 187 -29.70 3.23 -5.07
C ALA A 187 -29.77 2.36 -3.80
N SER A 188 -29.93 2.98 -2.62
CA SER A 188 -30.13 2.26 -1.36
C SER A 188 -31.53 1.66 -1.20
N GLY A 189 -32.42 1.83 -2.18
CA GLY A 189 -33.74 1.22 -2.17
C GLY A 189 -34.70 1.83 -1.14
N GLU A 190 -34.44 3.06 -0.68
CA GLU A 190 -35.41 3.82 0.12
C GLU A 190 -36.47 4.41 -0.83
N VAL A 191 -37.26 3.51 -1.42
CA VAL A 191 -38.43 3.83 -2.23
C VAL A 191 -39.51 4.30 -1.26
N ILE A 192 -39.87 5.58 -1.37
CA ILE A 192 -41.12 6.08 -0.78
C ILE A 192 -42.26 5.37 -1.52
N GLU A 193 -42.99 4.50 -0.81
CA GLU A 193 -44.20 3.82 -1.28
C GLU A 193 -45.13 4.87 -1.93
N THR A 194 -45.26 4.79 -3.24
CA THR A 194 -46.32 5.47 -3.96
C THR A 194 -47.26 4.36 -4.45
N ASP A 195 -48.38 4.18 -3.75
CA ASP A 195 -49.45 3.27 -4.14
C ASP A 195 -49.92 3.63 -5.55
N SER A 196 -49.58 2.81 -6.54
CA SER A 196 -50.18 2.86 -7.86
C SER A 196 -50.42 1.43 -8.35
N ASP A 197 -51.67 1.05 -8.21
CA ASP A 197 -52.34 -0.15 -8.70
C ASP A 197 -52.45 -0.05 -10.24
N ASP A 198 -51.71 -0.88 -10.99
CA ASP A 198 -52.06 -1.21 -12.38
C ASP A 198 -51.39 -2.53 -12.82
N ASP A 199 -52.22 -3.55 -13.00
CA ASP A 199 -51.88 -4.84 -13.58
C ASP A 199 -51.57 -4.68 -15.08
N ASN A 200 -50.34 -4.98 -15.50
CA ASN A 200 -50.16 -5.50 -16.86
C ASN A 200 -48.91 -6.36 -17.01
N ASP A 201 -49.14 -7.59 -17.47
CA ASP A 201 -48.15 -8.54 -17.94
C ASP A 201 -47.30 -7.93 -19.06
N ASN A 202 -45.96 -7.98 -18.92
CA ASN A 202 -45.14 -8.16 -20.10
C ASN A 202 -43.84 -8.89 -19.80
N ASP A 203 -43.64 -9.94 -20.60
CA ASP A 203 -42.43 -10.72 -20.80
C ASP A 203 -41.27 -9.79 -21.20
N ASP A 204 -40.17 -9.83 -20.44
CA ASP A 204 -38.85 -9.54 -20.99
C ASP A 204 -37.78 -10.21 -20.12
N SER A 205 -36.89 -10.95 -20.77
CA SER A 205 -35.78 -11.64 -20.14
C SER A 205 -34.78 -10.63 -19.59
N VAL A 206 -35.01 -10.17 -18.35
CA VAL A 206 -34.05 -9.35 -17.62
C VAL A 206 -32.88 -10.25 -17.25
N ALA A 207 -31.74 -10.06 -17.94
CA ALA A 207 -30.48 -10.62 -17.49
C ALA A 207 -30.27 -10.17 -16.05
N ALA A 208 -30.35 -11.11 -15.10
CA ALA A 208 -30.23 -10.84 -13.67
C ALA A 208 -28.97 -9.99 -13.44
N SER A 209 -29.15 -8.72 -13.13
CA SER A 209 -28.06 -7.81 -12.80
C SER A 209 -27.46 -8.31 -11.50
N ILE A 210 -26.27 -8.92 -11.58
CA ILE A 210 -25.49 -9.34 -10.42
C ILE A 210 -25.39 -8.14 -9.48
N THR A 211 -25.94 -8.30 -8.28
CA THR A 211 -25.83 -7.27 -7.26
C THR A 211 -24.40 -7.22 -6.75
N TRP A 212 -23.99 -6.09 -6.18
CA TRP A 212 -22.66 -5.98 -5.57
C TRP A 212 -22.43 -7.01 -4.46
N THR A 213 -23.48 -7.32 -3.71
CA THR A 213 -23.48 -8.38 -2.69
C THR A 213 -23.22 -9.76 -3.30
N ASP A 214 -23.82 -10.07 -4.44
CA ASP A 214 -23.58 -11.32 -5.15
C ASP A 214 -22.13 -11.42 -5.66
N LEU A 215 -21.56 -10.30 -6.11
CA LEU A 215 -20.15 -10.23 -6.55
C LEU A 215 -19.18 -10.49 -5.38
N LEU A 216 -19.46 -9.91 -4.21
CA LEU A 216 -18.64 -10.13 -3.01
C LEU A 216 -18.70 -11.58 -2.53
N ASP A 217 -19.89 -12.20 -2.60
CA ASP A 217 -20.07 -13.61 -2.25
C ASP A 217 -19.32 -14.51 -3.23
N LEU A 218 -19.41 -14.23 -4.54
CA LEU A 218 -18.63 -14.94 -5.56
C LEU A 218 -17.11 -14.84 -5.30
N CYS A 219 -16.61 -13.65 -4.95
CA CYS A 219 -15.20 -13.46 -4.60
C CYS A 219 -14.80 -14.27 -3.36
N GLN A 220 -15.71 -14.42 -2.39
CA GLN A 220 -15.47 -15.22 -1.19
C GLN A 220 -15.42 -16.71 -1.51
N GLN A 221 -16.38 -17.20 -2.31
CA GLN A 221 -16.41 -18.59 -2.76
C GLN A 221 -15.17 -18.94 -3.59
N LEU A 222 -14.75 -18.03 -4.48
CA LEU A 222 -13.53 -18.19 -5.29
C LEU A 222 -12.27 -18.30 -4.40
N LYS A 223 -12.16 -17.45 -3.38
CA LYS A 223 -11.06 -17.49 -2.42
C LYS A 223 -10.99 -18.83 -1.70
N VAL A 224 -12.12 -19.34 -1.21
CA VAL A 224 -12.20 -20.64 -0.52
C VAL A 224 -11.83 -21.78 -1.46
N GLY A 225 -12.41 -21.79 -2.67
CA GLY A 225 -12.10 -22.80 -3.68
C GLY A 225 -10.62 -22.82 -4.07
N CYS A 226 -9.99 -21.66 -4.24
CA CYS A 226 -8.56 -21.59 -4.56
C CYS A 226 -7.66 -22.01 -3.40
N MET A 227 -8.04 -21.77 -2.14
CA MET A 227 -7.29 -22.29 -1.00
C MET A 227 -7.42 -23.82 -0.87
N GLN A 228 -8.56 -24.37 -1.26
CA GLN A 228 -8.83 -25.80 -1.14
C GLN A 228 -8.28 -26.63 -2.31
N TYR A 229 -8.27 -26.07 -3.53
CA TYR A 229 -7.95 -26.81 -4.76
C TYR A 229 -6.85 -26.17 -5.61
N GLY A 230 -6.37 -24.97 -5.26
CA GLY A 230 -5.40 -24.22 -6.07
C GLY A 230 -3.94 -24.56 -5.74
N ASN A 231 -3.06 -24.33 -6.71
CA ASN A 231 -1.61 -24.42 -6.52
C ASN A 231 -1.14 -23.29 -5.56
N PRO A 232 -0.34 -23.58 -4.50
CA PRO A 232 0.03 -22.60 -3.48
C PRO A 232 0.45 -21.18 -3.95
N PRO A 233 1.31 -20.99 -4.98
CA PRO A 233 1.69 -19.66 -5.42
C PRO A 233 0.54 -18.90 -6.12
N PHE A 234 -0.36 -19.62 -6.81
CA PHE A 234 -1.51 -19.02 -7.46
C PHE A 234 -2.57 -18.59 -6.44
N SER A 235 -2.82 -19.43 -5.43
CA SER A 235 -3.79 -19.15 -4.36
C SER A 235 -3.38 -17.95 -3.50
N LEU A 236 -2.07 -17.78 -3.24
CA LEU A 236 -1.54 -16.63 -2.52
C LEU A 236 -1.68 -15.33 -3.33
N ASN A 237 -1.34 -15.36 -4.63
CA ASN A 237 -1.46 -14.20 -5.50
C ASN A 237 -2.93 -13.76 -5.64
N LEU A 238 -3.85 -14.70 -5.90
CA LEU A 238 -5.28 -14.40 -6.01
C LEU A 238 -5.86 -13.87 -4.69
N SER A 239 -5.48 -14.46 -3.56
CA SER A 239 -5.88 -13.96 -2.23
C SER A 239 -5.42 -12.53 -1.98
N SER A 240 -4.21 -12.18 -2.44
CA SER A 240 -3.68 -10.81 -2.37
C SER A 240 -4.53 -9.86 -3.24
N GLN A 241 -4.79 -10.22 -4.49
CA GLN A 241 -5.59 -9.40 -5.41
C GLN A 241 -7.03 -9.20 -4.93
N LEU A 242 -7.66 -10.23 -4.36
CA LEU A 242 -9.00 -10.13 -3.79
C LEU A 242 -9.03 -9.24 -2.53
N ARG A 243 -7.95 -9.15 -1.76
CA ARG A 243 -7.84 -8.19 -0.65
C ARG A 243 -7.74 -6.75 -1.16
N ILE A 244 -6.93 -6.52 -2.20
CA ILE A 244 -6.79 -5.19 -2.81
C ILE A 244 -8.14 -4.74 -3.38
N PHE A 245 -8.82 -5.60 -4.13
CA PHE A 245 -10.16 -5.32 -4.68
C PHE A 245 -11.16 -4.93 -3.58
N ARG A 246 -11.16 -5.65 -2.45
CA ARG A 246 -12.03 -5.34 -1.30
C ARG A 246 -11.63 -4.05 -0.59
N ALA A 247 -10.34 -3.75 -0.47
CA ALA A 247 -9.84 -2.55 0.19
C ALA A 247 -10.07 -1.28 -0.63
N CYS A 248 -9.90 -1.35 -1.95
CA CYS A 248 -10.11 -0.22 -2.85
C CYS A 248 -11.59 0.13 -3.07
N HIS A 249 -12.51 -0.77 -2.71
CA HIS A 249 -13.94 -0.63 -3.00
C HIS A 249 -14.82 -0.56 -1.76
N ILE A 250 -14.25 -0.26 -0.59
CA ILE A 250 -15.03 0.28 0.53
C ILE A 250 -15.45 1.69 0.07
N PRO A 251 -16.75 1.97 -0.14
CA PRO A 251 -17.16 3.32 -0.50
C PRO A 251 -16.70 4.24 0.63
N HIS A 252 -15.90 5.26 0.29
CA HIS A 252 -15.52 6.32 1.20
C HIS A 252 -16.78 7.07 1.64
N SER A 253 -17.41 6.60 2.70
CA SER A 253 -18.49 7.27 3.40
C SER A 253 -17.91 8.42 4.25
N GLY A 254 -17.69 9.56 3.61
CA GLY A 254 -17.62 10.90 4.25
C GLY A 254 -16.45 11.20 5.21
N PRO A 255 -16.17 12.49 5.48
CA PRO A 255 -15.10 12.91 6.39
C PRO A 255 -15.63 12.97 7.83
N GLY A 256 -15.23 12.00 8.65
CA GLY A 256 -15.40 12.01 10.11
C GLY A 256 -14.22 11.28 10.77
N PRO A 257 -13.80 11.67 11.99
CA PRO A 257 -12.55 11.19 12.57
C PRO A 257 -12.72 9.75 13.06
N ILE A 258 -12.01 8.82 12.43
CA ILE A 258 -12.00 7.41 12.83
C ILE A 258 -11.03 7.23 13.99
N THR A 259 -11.53 7.42 15.21
CA THR A 259 -11.03 6.70 16.39
C THR A 259 -11.93 5.51 16.63
N HIS A 260 -11.33 4.33 16.74
CA HIS A 260 -11.94 3.02 17.02
C HIS A 260 -12.76 2.39 15.88
N ILE A 261 -12.18 1.39 15.21
CA ILE A 261 -12.75 0.06 14.89
C ILE A 261 -11.58 -0.79 14.35
N ILE A 262 -10.84 -1.45 15.25
CA ILE A 262 -10.21 -2.76 15.00
C ILE A 262 -10.27 -3.52 16.34
N SER A 263 -11.39 -4.18 16.59
CA SER A 263 -11.52 -5.23 17.60
C SER A 263 -12.42 -6.30 17.01
N GLY A 264 -11.81 -7.34 16.47
CA GLY A 264 -12.52 -8.45 15.84
C GLY A 264 -11.66 -9.30 14.90
N LEU A 265 -10.61 -9.91 15.43
CA LEU A 265 -9.93 -11.04 14.79
C LEU A 265 -9.99 -12.23 15.77
N PRO A 266 -10.49 -13.41 15.37
CA PRO A 266 -10.41 -14.60 16.20
C PRO A 266 -9.00 -15.21 16.15
N ASP A 267 -8.62 -15.76 17.29
CA ASP A 267 -7.37 -16.47 17.58
C ASP A 267 -6.91 -17.43 16.48
N LEU A 268 -5.63 -17.32 16.14
CA LEU A 268 -4.90 -18.21 15.23
C LEU A 268 -4.05 -19.20 16.05
N ALA A 269 -4.65 -19.83 17.07
CA ALA A 269 -3.97 -20.71 18.02
C ALA A 269 -4.22 -22.23 17.82
N ASP A 270 -5.06 -22.66 16.86
CA ASP A 270 -5.48 -24.08 16.74
C ASP A 270 -5.03 -24.80 15.45
N PHE A 271 -3.77 -24.65 15.01
CA PHE A 271 -3.27 -25.38 13.82
C PHE A 271 -1.99 -26.20 13.99
N TYR A 272 -1.71 -26.67 15.20
CA TYR A 272 -0.77 -27.78 15.43
C TYR A 272 -1.35 -28.74 16.45
N LEU A 273 -2.16 -29.72 16.01
CA LEU A 273 -2.39 -31.03 16.64
C LEU A 273 -3.51 -31.79 15.91
N SER A 274 -3.27 -32.23 14.67
CA SER A 274 -4.00 -33.39 14.11
C SER A 274 -3.36 -33.88 12.82
N SER A 275 -2.40 -34.79 12.96
CA SER A 275 -2.13 -35.80 11.93
C SER A 275 -1.51 -37.00 12.61
N GLY A 276 -2.35 -37.81 13.26
CA GLY A 276 -1.99 -39.09 13.86
C GLY A 276 -3.01 -40.14 13.45
N SER A 277 -2.61 -40.99 12.49
CA SER A 277 -3.12 -42.34 12.16
C SER A 277 -2.35 -42.76 10.89
N ASP A 278 -1.90 -43.97 10.63
CA ASP A 278 -1.93 -45.26 11.32
C ASP A 278 -0.97 -46.13 10.49
N LEU A 279 0.08 -46.71 11.08
CA LEU A 279 0.77 -47.84 10.45
C LEU A 279 1.11 -48.92 11.49
N HIS A 280 0.24 -49.93 11.44
CA HIS A 280 0.32 -51.30 11.91
C HIS A 280 1.67 -51.83 12.45
N LEU A 281 1.57 -52.38 13.66
CA LEU A 281 2.50 -53.31 14.31
C LEU A 281 2.66 -54.62 13.52
N SER A 282 3.92 -55.07 13.38
CA SER A 282 4.26 -56.49 13.30
C SER A 282 5.61 -56.79 13.98
N SER A 283 5.50 -57.38 15.18
CA SER A 283 6.33 -58.42 15.82
C SER A 283 7.86 -58.54 15.55
N MET A 284 8.65 -58.27 16.61
CA MET A 284 9.76 -59.05 17.25
C MET A 284 10.94 -59.64 16.41
N PRO A 285 12.10 -60.02 16.99
CA PRO A 285 12.67 -59.79 18.34
C PRO A 285 14.15 -59.29 18.38
N TYR A 286 14.61 -58.92 19.58
CA TYR A 286 16.02 -58.79 20.05
C TYR A 286 16.91 -59.99 19.67
N PRO A 287 18.28 -59.95 19.72
CA PRO A 287 19.12 -59.24 20.71
C PRO A 287 20.47 -58.68 20.20
N PHE A 288 21.22 -57.96 21.05
CA PHE A 288 22.54 -58.40 21.56
C PHE A 288 23.33 -57.23 22.18
N VAL A 289 23.93 -57.53 23.32
CA VAL A 289 24.77 -56.68 24.17
C VAL A 289 26.16 -56.53 23.55
N ARG A 290 26.76 -55.33 23.60
CA ARG A 290 28.22 -55.21 23.77
C ARG A 290 28.63 -53.88 24.39
N SER A 291 29.33 -54.03 25.51
CA SER A 291 30.08 -53.05 26.28
C SER A 291 31.08 -52.26 25.43
N PHE A 292 31.43 -51.05 25.88
CA PHE A 292 32.82 -50.70 26.23
C PHE A 292 32.83 -49.48 27.17
N SER A 293 33.51 -49.63 28.31
CA SER A 293 34.04 -48.52 29.10
C SER A 293 35.38 -48.08 28.54
N SER A 294 35.65 -46.78 28.71
CA SER A 294 36.88 -46.01 28.44
C SER A 294 37.26 -45.76 27.00
#